data_AF-A0A016T2C3-F1
#
_entry.id   AF-A0A016T2C3-F1
#
_cell.length_a   1.000
_cell.length_b   1.000
_cell.length_c   1.000
_cell.angle_alpha   90.00
_cell.angle_beta   90.00
_cell.angle_gamma   90.00
#
_symmetry.space_group_name_H-M   'P 1'
#
loop_
_entity.id
_entity.type
_entity.pdbx_description
1 polymer ?
#
loop_
_entity_poly.entity_id
_entity_poly.type
_entity_poly.pdbx_seq_one_letter_code
_entity_poly.pdbx_strand_id
1 'polypeptide(L)'
;MSTLQPLDNGEHRLLAKFIYCLLQVEFSRMPIDYSKWKAIEVSDDEDDTHPNIDTPSLFRWRHQARLERMAEKKQKREEIEKNKATSNNKIEQLEQKLKSTDISAEEKTKIEKEIEEIKDQEAKWLAKEKELEEQERLEPWNVDTIGHEGFSYSRVNKITEKKPPPKLSDEEDSKRMTSFFDKNEGLIQEYGKLKTLEESEAFILEHPHLASEYTANYLTIDALNMAIDHKEEEMSNIARQCIVIQYLLELAKNMNAIPTNASIIKAFFKKFRAADPQYLKLYTDEVAAFEDRLRRRAKEKRDAALAEYEAEEKEKRIAAAPGGLDPQEVYESLPEEMRAAFDSQDVSKLQEVAMSMDREVFSYHFQRCIDSGLWVPNASSEEAEQQEHGEEGATAEPQS
;
A
#
# COMPACT_ATOMS: atom_id res chain seq x y z
N MET A 1 45.61 78.05 28.65
CA MET A 1 44.54 78.17 29.66
C MET A 1 43.71 76.90 29.65
N SER A 2 43.21 76.51 30.82
CA SER A 2 42.33 75.36 31.09
C SER A 2 43.02 74.02 31.39
N THR A 3 43.54 73.98 32.61
CA THR A 3 43.62 72.81 33.50
C THR A 3 42.29 72.06 33.59
N LEU A 4 42.30 70.75 33.39
CA LEU A 4 41.22 69.85 33.84
C LEU A 4 41.86 68.65 34.57
N GLN A 5 41.54 68.53 35.86
CA GLN A 5 41.92 67.42 36.72
C GLN A 5 41.17 66.14 36.31
N PRO A 6 41.75 64.94 36.50
CA PRO A 6 41.00 63.69 36.38
C PRO A 6 40.19 63.44 37.65
N LEU A 7 38.86 63.32 37.48
CA LEU A 7 37.93 62.86 38.50
C LEU A 7 38.02 61.32 38.65
N ASP A 8 37.76 60.93 39.88
CA ASP A 8 37.82 59.62 40.52
C ASP A 8 37.31 58.42 39.69
N ASN A 9 38.19 57.44 39.46
CA ASN A 9 37.93 56.18 38.73
C ASN A 9 37.61 54.99 39.66
N GLY A 10 37.38 55.23 40.96
CA GLY A 10 37.15 54.18 41.95
C GLY A 10 35.75 53.56 41.93
N GLU A 11 34.70 54.39 41.82
CA GLU A 11 33.31 53.95 42.01
C GLU A 11 32.76 53.15 40.80
N HIS A 12 33.15 53.50 39.58
CA HIS A 12 32.72 52.80 38.37
C HIS A 12 33.24 51.35 38.30
N ARG A 13 34.41 51.05 38.87
CA ARG A 13 34.96 49.69 38.93
C ARG A 13 34.25 48.80 39.94
N LEU A 14 33.76 49.38 41.04
CA LEU A 14 32.99 48.65 42.05
C LEU A 14 31.57 48.35 41.56
N LEU A 15 30.91 49.32 40.93
CA LEU A 15 29.59 49.13 40.30
C LEU A 15 29.64 48.11 39.15
N ALA A 16 30.66 48.16 38.29
CA ALA A 16 30.83 47.17 37.23
C ALA A 16 31.07 45.75 37.76
N LYS A 17 31.84 45.59 38.85
CA LYS A 17 32.02 44.29 39.52
C LYS A 17 30.75 43.81 40.21
N PHE A 18 29.97 44.71 40.80
CA PHE A 18 28.72 44.37 41.48
C PHE A 18 27.64 43.96 40.48
N ILE A 19 27.54 44.65 39.33
CA ILE A 19 26.63 44.30 38.24
C ILE A 19 27.05 42.99 37.56
N TYR A 20 28.35 42.75 37.35
CA TYR A 20 28.84 41.47 36.81
C TYR A 20 28.60 40.29 37.78
N CYS A 21 28.71 40.54 39.09
CA CYS A 21 28.39 39.54 40.12
C CYS A 21 26.88 39.27 40.20
N LEU A 22 26.02 40.29 40.11
CA LEU A 22 24.56 40.13 40.06
C LEU A 22 24.10 39.42 38.78
N LEU A 23 24.67 39.75 37.61
CA LEU A 23 24.38 39.08 36.34
C LEU A 23 24.87 37.61 36.32
N GLN A 24 25.96 37.28 37.02
CA GLN A 24 26.38 35.88 37.19
C GLN A 24 25.50 35.09 38.18
N VAL A 25 24.88 35.76 39.17
CA VAL A 25 24.00 35.10 40.14
C VAL A 25 22.61 34.81 39.54
N GLU A 26 22.12 35.62 38.61
CA GLU A 26 20.81 35.42 37.99
C GLU A 26 20.79 34.40 36.82
N PHE A 27 21.93 34.07 36.22
CA PHE A 27 21.96 33.17 35.04
C PHE A 27 21.88 31.67 35.37
N SER A 28 21.87 31.27 36.64
CA SER A 28 22.04 29.86 37.05
C SER A 28 20.85 29.22 37.77
N ARG A 29 19.63 29.71 37.58
CA ARG A 29 18.41 28.97 37.97
C ARG A 29 17.47 28.83 36.80
N MET A 30 17.81 27.92 35.89
CA MET A 30 16.81 27.37 34.98
C MET A 30 15.66 26.80 35.83
N PRO A 31 14.38 27.09 35.51
CA PRO A 31 13.22 26.62 36.28
C PRO A 31 13.07 25.09 36.37
N ILE A 32 13.89 24.35 35.63
CA ILE A 32 13.86 22.89 35.50
C ILE A 32 15.29 22.38 35.75
N ASP A 33 15.43 21.44 36.70
CA ASP A 33 16.72 20.87 37.07
C ASP A 33 16.94 19.48 36.46
N TYR A 34 17.90 19.39 35.54
CA TYR A 34 18.39 18.14 34.95
C TYR A 34 19.67 17.63 35.62
N SER A 35 20.07 18.19 36.77
CA SER A 35 21.31 17.84 37.49
C SER A 35 21.45 16.36 37.80
N LYS A 36 20.32 15.66 37.95
CA LYS A 36 20.25 14.21 38.14
C LYS A 36 21.05 13.44 37.08
N TRP A 37 21.09 13.91 35.83
CA TRP A 37 21.74 13.22 34.71
C TRP A 37 23.13 13.76 34.36
N LYS A 38 23.76 14.56 35.24
CA LYS A 38 25.09 15.16 34.98
C LYS A 38 26.24 14.16 35.04
N ALA A 39 26.09 13.08 35.81
CA ALA A 39 27.12 12.06 35.97
C ALA A 39 26.61 10.74 35.39
N ILE A 40 26.86 10.51 34.10
CA ILE A 40 26.56 9.25 33.42
C ILE A 40 27.90 8.66 32.94
N GLU A 41 28.20 7.44 33.36
CA GLU A 41 29.35 6.66 32.93
C GLU A 41 28.92 5.64 31.86
N VAL A 42 29.42 5.83 30.65
CA VAL A 42 29.20 4.93 29.50
C VAL A 42 30.52 4.23 29.20
N SER A 43 30.58 2.91 29.37
CA SER A 43 31.84 2.17 29.22
C SER A 43 32.38 2.11 27.79
N ASP A 44 31.48 2.24 26.81
CA ASP A 44 31.71 2.24 25.36
C ASP A 44 31.51 3.61 24.72
N ASP A 45 31.79 4.69 25.46
CA ASP A 45 31.72 6.07 24.97
C ASP A 45 32.73 6.31 23.82
N GLU A 46 32.22 6.42 22.59
CA GLU A 46 33.01 6.62 21.37
C GLU A 46 33.61 8.03 21.24
N ASP A 47 33.09 9.00 21.99
CA ASP A 47 33.61 10.36 22.02
C ASP A 47 34.81 10.51 22.99
N ASP A 48 34.93 9.66 24.01
CA ASP A 48 36.06 9.62 24.95
C ASP A 48 37.15 8.63 24.53
N THR A 49 37.76 8.93 23.38
CA THR A 49 38.82 8.14 22.75
C THR A 49 40.11 8.94 22.58
N HIS A 50 41.24 8.24 22.40
CA HIS A 50 42.54 8.87 22.19
C HIS A 50 43.24 8.22 20.98
N PRO A 51 43.86 8.99 20.06
CA PRO A 51 44.48 8.46 18.84
C PRO A 51 45.54 7.37 19.05
N ASN A 52 46.11 7.30 20.25
CA ASN A 52 47.15 6.33 20.62
C ASN A 52 46.65 5.15 21.47
N ILE A 53 45.34 5.06 21.76
CA ILE A 53 44.76 3.99 22.56
C ILE A 53 43.78 3.20 21.68
N ASP A 54 43.92 1.88 21.70
CA ASP A 54 43.00 0.98 21.01
C ASP A 54 41.62 0.99 21.70
N THR A 55 40.61 1.50 21.00
CA THR A 55 39.28 1.74 21.57
C THR A 55 38.53 0.47 22.01
N PRO A 56 38.57 -0.66 21.27
CA PRO A 56 37.87 -1.88 21.69
C PRO A 56 38.44 -2.50 22.97
N SER A 57 39.76 -2.43 23.17
CA SER A 57 40.38 -2.90 24.42
C SER A 57 40.12 -1.93 25.58
N LEU A 58 40.12 -0.63 25.33
CA LEU A 58 39.75 0.41 26.31
C LEU A 58 38.32 0.23 26.84
N PHE A 59 37.33 0.00 25.97
CA PHE A 59 35.93 -0.18 26.38
C PHE A 59 35.75 -1.43 27.24
N ARG A 60 36.41 -2.53 26.88
CA ARG A 60 36.41 -3.77 27.70
C ARG A 60 37.03 -3.52 29.07
N TRP A 61 38.13 -2.77 29.12
CA TRP A 61 38.81 -2.44 30.37
C TRP A 61 37.93 -1.53 31.25
N ARG A 62 37.31 -0.48 30.69
CA ARG A 62 36.36 0.38 31.40
C ARG A 62 35.17 -0.43 31.95
N HIS A 63 34.60 -1.33 31.14
CA HIS A 63 33.54 -2.24 31.58
C HIS A 63 33.97 -3.14 32.75
N GLN A 64 35.17 -3.72 32.67
CA GLN A 64 35.73 -4.57 33.73
C GLN A 64 35.96 -3.77 35.03
N ALA A 65 36.60 -2.60 34.94
CA ALA A 65 36.85 -1.72 36.09
C ALA A 65 35.55 -1.26 36.77
N ARG A 66 34.48 -1.08 35.99
CA ARG A 66 33.14 -0.79 36.50
C ARG A 66 32.56 -1.99 37.26
N LEU A 67 32.62 -3.20 36.70
CA LEU A 67 32.15 -4.41 37.37
C LEU A 67 32.91 -4.68 38.68
N GLU A 68 34.23 -4.45 38.68
CA GLU A 68 35.08 -4.58 39.87
C GLU A 68 34.69 -3.56 40.95
N ARG A 69 34.51 -2.28 40.61
CA ARG A 69 34.02 -1.25 41.56
C ARG A 69 32.66 -1.62 42.15
N MET A 70 31.72 -2.10 41.32
CA MET A 70 30.40 -2.53 41.77
C MET A 70 30.48 -3.75 42.69
N ALA A 71 31.36 -4.71 42.38
CA ALA A 71 31.56 -5.91 43.20
C ALA A 71 32.19 -5.59 44.56
N GLU A 72 33.23 -4.75 44.61
CA GLU A 72 33.85 -4.30 45.86
C GLU A 72 32.87 -3.55 46.75
N LYS A 73 32.05 -2.66 46.16
CA LYS A 73 31.00 -1.94 46.89
C LYS A 73 29.97 -2.89 47.49
N LYS A 74 29.49 -3.85 46.70
CA LYS A 74 28.56 -4.87 47.17
C LYS A 74 29.14 -5.66 48.35
N GLN A 75 30.41 -6.05 48.28
CA GLN A 75 31.09 -6.75 49.38
C GLN A 75 31.18 -5.88 50.64
N LYS A 76 31.55 -4.59 50.52
CA LYS A 76 31.61 -3.65 51.65
C LYS A 76 30.23 -3.47 52.32
N ARG A 77 29.17 -3.34 51.52
CA ARG A 77 27.80 -3.21 52.01
C ARG A 77 27.36 -4.45 52.78
N GLU A 78 27.61 -5.64 52.22
CA GLU A 78 27.32 -6.92 52.88
C GLU A 78 28.12 -7.10 54.18
N GLU A 79 29.37 -6.63 54.24
CA GLU A 79 30.20 -6.70 55.45
C GLU A 79 29.64 -5.80 56.56
N ILE A 80 29.26 -4.55 56.23
CA ILE A 80 28.64 -3.62 57.19
C ILE A 80 27.33 -4.20 57.72
N GLU A 81 26.49 -4.77 56.85
CA GLU A 81 25.21 -5.37 57.23
C GLU A 81 25.40 -6.58 58.16
N LYS A 82 26.36 -7.47 57.86
CA LYS A 82 26.69 -8.61 58.73
C LYS A 82 27.22 -8.15 60.09
N ASN A 83 28.08 -7.13 60.11
CA ASN A 83 28.65 -6.60 61.36
C ASN A 83 27.58 -5.90 62.22
N LYS A 84 26.64 -5.20 61.61
CA LYS A 84 25.49 -4.60 62.30
C LYS A 84 24.55 -5.67 62.87
N ALA A 85 24.20 -6.67 62.08
CA ALA A 85 23.36 -7.79 62.53
C ALA A 85 23.98 -8.55 63.70
N THR A 86 25.29 -8.84 63.64
CA THR A 86 26.00 -9.50 64.75
C THR A 86 26.12 -8.62 65.99
N SER A 87 26.30 -7.31 65.84
CA SER A 87 26.32 -6.36 66.96
C SER A 87 24.95 -6.27 67.64
N ASN A 88 23.87 -6.18 66.86
CA ASN A 88 22.50 -6.15 67.39
C ASN A 88 22.14 -7.43 68.14
N ASN A 89 22.46 -8.60 67.57
CA ASN A 89 22.23 -9.88 68.23
C ASN A 89 22.99 -10.00 69.56
N LYS A 90 24.21 -9.45 69.64
CA LYS A 90 25.00 -9.42 70.89
C LYS A 90 24.39 -8.48 71.93
N ILE A 91 23.94 -7.29 71.52
CA ILE A 91 23.25 -6.35 72.41
C ILE A 91 22.00 -7.03 72.99
N GLU A 92 21.17 -7.65 72.16
CA GLU A 92 19.96 -8.34 72.62
C GLU A 92 20.27 -9.47 73.63
N GLN A 93 21.31 -10.27 73.38
CA GLN A 93 21.75 -11.31 74.30
C GLN A 93 22.26 -10.75 75.64
N LEU A 94 23.01 -9.65 75.60
CA LEU A 94 23.54 -8.99 76.80
C LEU A 94 22.43 -8.29 77.60
N GLU A 95 21.46 -7.67 76.93
CA GLU A 95 20.27 -7.08 77.56
C GLU A 95 19.36 -8.14 78.18
N GLN A 96 19.21 -9.31 77.55
CA GLN A 96 18.50 -10.46 78.14
C GLN A 96 19.22 -10.99 79.36
N LYS A 97 20.56 -11.11 79.30
CA LYS A 97 21.38 -11.47 80.47
C LYS A 97 21.18 -10.46 81.59
N LEU A 98 21.25 -9.16 81.32
CA LEU A 98 21.06 -8.08 82.31
C LEU A 98 19.69 -8.11 83.03
N LYS A 99 18.66 -8.68 82.38
CA LYS A 99 17.30 -8.84 82.95
C LYS A 99 17.15 -10.10 83.82
N SER A 100 18.13 -11.02 83.80
CA SER A 100 18.10 -12.22 84.65
C SER A 100 18.48 -11.91 86.11
N THR A 101 17.84 -12.59 87.07
CA THR A 101 17.89 -12.23 88.50
C THR A 101 19.11 -12.79 89.27
N ASP A 102 19.96 -13.61 88.63
CA ASP A 102 21.07 -14.37 89.27
C ASP A 102 22.46 -13.73 89.13
N ILE A 103 22.56 -12.43 88.84
CA ILE A 103 23.83 -11.79 88.45
C ILE A 103 24.45 -11.01 89.60
N SER A 104 25.76 -11.19 89.83
CA SER A 104 26.53 -10.39 90.80
C SER A 104 26.62 -8.91 90.38
N ALA A 105 26.67 -7.99 91.35
CA ALA A 105 26.81 -6.55 91.08
C ALA A 105 28.05 -6.22 90.23
N GLU A 106 29.13 -7.00 90.37
CA GLU A 106 30.35 -6.84 89.58
C GLU A 106 30.16 -7.28 88.12
N GLU A 107 29.40 -8.35 87.88
CA GLU A 107 29.08 -8.85 86.53
C GLU A 107 28.12 -7.93 85.79
N LYS A 108 27.18 -7.31 86.52
CA LYS A 108 26.29 -6.28 85.98
C LYS A 108 27.07 -5.08 85.40
N THR A 109 28.06 -4.57 86.14
CA THR A 109 28.90 -3.46 85.66
C THR A 109 29.80 -3.84 84.48
N LYS A 110 30.19 -5.12 84.35
CA LYS A 110 30.95 -5.62 83.18
C LYS A 110 30.07 -5.71 81.94
N ILE A 111 28.85 -6.22 82.08
CA ILE A 111 27.87 -6.32 80.97
C ILE A 111 27.46 -4.92 80.50
N GLU A 112 27.25 -3.96 81.41
CA GLU A 112 26.93 -2.58 81.05
C GLU A 112 28.06 -1.91 80.23
N LYS A 113 29.32 -2.13 80.61
CA LYS A 113 30.49 -1.66 79.84
C LYS A 113 30.59 -2.36 78.48
N GLU A 114 30.33 -3.66 78.40
CA GLU A 114 30.35 -4.42 77.15
C GLU A 114 29.23 -3.94 76.18
N ILE A 115 28.05 -3.61 76.71
CA ILE A 115 26.97 -2.98 75.93
C ILE A 115 27.39 -1.59 75.43
N GLU A 116 28.05 -0.78 76.26
CA GLU A 116 28.55 0.54 75.88
C GLU A 116 29.62 0.45 74.77
N GLU A 117 30.55 -0.49 74.89
CA GLU A 117 31.56 -0.76 73.85
C GLU A 117 30.93 -1.24 72.53
N ILE A 118 29.91 -2.09 72.56
CA ILE A 118 29.21 -2.54 71.35
C ILE A 118 28.37 -1.41 70.74
N LYS A 119 27.77 -0.53 71.56
CA LYS A 119 27.07 0.68 71.07
C LYS A 119 28.03 1.65 70.38
N ASP A 120 29.24 1.83 70.91
CA ASP A 120 30.29 2.60 70.25
C ASP A 120 30.72 1.98 68.92
N GLN A 121 30.77 0.65 68.84
CA GLN A 121 31.02 -0.07 67.58
C GLN A 121 29.86 0.13 66.59
N GLU A 122 28.62 0.05 67.04
CA GLU A 122 27.43 0.28 66.22
C GLU A 122 27.39 1.72 65.67
N ALA A 123 27.74 2.71 66.48
CA ALA A 123 27.88 4.10 66.04
C ALA A 123 28.94 4.26 64.93
N LYS A 124 30.06 3.51 65.02
CA LYS A 124 31.08 3.46 63.94
C LYS A 124 30.55 2.78 62.68
N TRP A 125 29.75 1.74 62.81
CA TRP A 125 29.12 1.07 61.65
C TRP A 125 28.07 1.97 60.98
N LEU A 126 27.27 2.68 61.76
CA LEU A 126 26.30 3.66 61.26
C LEU A 126 26.98 4.82 60.53
N ALA A 127 28.13 5.29 61.02
CA ALA A 127 28.93 6.30 60.33
C ALA A 127 29.44 5.79 58.97
N LYS A 128 29.93 4.54 58.91
CA LYS A 128 30.35 3.89 57.65
C LYS A 128 29.19 3.64 56.68
N GLU A 129 28.01 3.31 57.19
CA GLU A 129 26.79 3.15 56.39
C GLU A 129 26.39 4.46 55.72
N LYS A 130 26.37 5.58 56.47
CA LYS A 130 26.11 6.91 55.93
C LYS A 130 27.16 7.36 54.90
N GLU A 131 28.42 7.02 55.13
CA GLU A 131 29.49 7.27 54.16
C GLU A 131 29.26 6.49 52.85
N LEU A 132 28.83 5.23 52.96
CA LEU A 132 28.52 4.38 51.81
C LEU A 132 27.26 4.88 51.05
N GLU A 133 26.22 5.32 51.76
CA GLU A 133 25.03 5.93 51.15
C GLU A 133 25.36 7.22 50.38
N GLU A 134 26.24 8.07 50.92
CA GLU A 134 26.68 9.28 50.22
C GLU A 134 27.52 8.92 48.98
N GLN A 135 28.35 7.87 49.05
CA GLN A 135 29.07 7.33 47.89
C GLN A 135 28.12 6.74 46.82
N GLU A 136 27.04 6.06 47.22
CA GLU A 136 26.00 5.58 46.31
C GLU A 136 25.23 6.75 45.67
N ARG A 137 24.99 7.83 46.43
CA ARG A 137 24.30 9.03 45.92
C ARG A 137 25.11 9.81 44.88
N LEU A 138 26.44 9.85 45.05
CA LEU A 138 27.36 10.52 44.13
C LEU A 138 27.81 9.62 42.97
N GLU A 139 27.34 8.38 42.92
CA GLU A 139 27.75 7.41 41.92
C GLU A 139 27.26 7.82 40.51
N PRO A 140 28.12 7.69 39.49
CA PRO A 140 27.70 7.88 38.11
C PRO A 140 26.63 6.86 37.71
N TRP A 141 25.60 7.36 37.05
CA TRP A 141 24.60 6.56 36.39
C TRP A 141 25.22 5.69 35.30
N ASN A 142 24.82 4.45 35.21
CA ASN A 142 25.26 3.50 34.19
C ASN A 142 24.07 2.61 33.77
N VAL A 143 24.27 1.74 32.78
CA VAL A 143 23.20 0.88 32.23
C VAL A 143 22.51 0.00 33.29
N ASP A 144 23.18 -0.33 34.39
CA ASP A 144 22.64 -1.18 35.46
C ASP A 144 21.92 -0.38 36.56
N THR A 145 22.11 0.94 36.61
CA THR A 145 21.53 1.83 37.64
C THR A 145 20.44 2.74 37.08
N ILE A 146 20.50 3.12 35.80
CA ILE A 146 19.54 4.01 35.14
C ILE A 146 18.16 3.37 35.04
N GLY A 147 18.10 2.06 34.81
CA GLY A 147 16.84 1.34 34.65
C GLY A 147 17.03 -0.16 34.62
N HIS A 148 15.92 -0.88 34.65
CA HIS A 148 15.88 -2.32 34.50
C HIS A 148 14.98 -2.69 33.31
N GLU A 149 15.14 -3.89 32.78
CA GLU A 149 14.27 -4.40 31.72
C GLU A 149 12.82 -4.48 32.24
N GLY A 150 11.94 -3.63 31.71
CA GLY A 150 10.52 -3.60 32.07
C GLY A 150 9.68 -4.58 31.26
N PHE A 151 10.03 -4.77 29.98
CA PHE A 151 9.33 -5.66 29.05
C PHE A 151 10.27 -6.11 27.93
N SER A 152 10.24 -7.41 27.62
CA SER A 152 11.01 -8.03 26.55
C SER A 152 10.11 -8.93 25.73
N TYR A 153 9.91 -8.62 24.46
CA TYR A 153 9.12 -9.45 23.56
C TYR A 153 9.74 -9.48 22.17
N SER A 154 9.96 -10.70 21.67
CA SER A 154 10.38 -10.92 20.29
C SER A 154 9.32 -11.72 19.55
N ARG A 155 9.10 -11.36 18.28
CA ARG A 155 8.21 -12.08 17.36
C ARG A 155 8.97 -12.43 16.09
N VAL A 156 9.28 -13.71 15.92
CA VAL A 156 9.89 -14.22 14.70
C VAL A 156 8.80 -14.64 13.72
N ASN A 157 8.78 -14.04 12.54
CA ASN A 157 7.85 -14.41 11.48
C ASN A 157 8.32 -15.71 10.80
N LYS A 158 7.94 -16.86 11.38
CA LYS A 158 8.30 -18.18 10.82
C LYS A 158 7.55 -18.40 9.50
N ILE A 159 8.30 -18.69 8.43
CA ILE A 159 7.72 -19.10 7.15
C ILE A 159 7.17 -20.52 7.32
N THR A 160 5.89 -20.66 7.61
CA THR A 160 5.19 -21.94 7.55
C THR A 160 4.89 -22.28 6.08
N GLU A 161 4.96 -23.55 5.69
CA GLU A 161 4.38 -24.02 4.43
C GLU A 161 2.91 -23.61 4.40
N LYS A 162 2.58 -22.55 3.65
CA LYS A 162 1.20 -22.09 3.52
C LYS A 162 0.46 -23.19 2.78
N LYS A 163 -0.55 -23.79 3.43
CA LYS A 163 -1.58 -24.55 2.72
C LYS A 163 -2.09 -23.69 1.56
N PRO A 164 -2.33 -24.25 0.37
CA PRO A 164 -2.89 -23.49 -0.73
C PRO A 164 -4.12 -22.74 -0.23
N PRO A 165 -4.25 -21.44 -0.53
CA PRO A 165 -5.41 -20.68 -0.09
C PRO A 165 -6.68 -21.45 -0.51
N PRO A 166 -7.69 -21.55 0.36
CA PRO A 166 -8.95 -22.17 -0.03
C PRO A 166 -9.45 -21.47 -1.30
N LYS A 167 -9.86 -22.25 -2.31
CA LYS A 167 -10.47 -21.69 -3.52
C LYS A 167 -11.68 -20.88 -3.08
N LEU A 168 -11.67 -19.58 -3.39
CA LEU A 168 -12.83 -18.73 -3.15
C LEU A 168 -14.01 -19.23 -3.99
N SER A 169 -15.23 -18.98 -3.52
CA SER A 169 -16.41 -19.21 -4.36
C SER A 169 -16.40 -18.23 -5.54
N ASP A 170 -16.97 -18.64 -6.67
CA ASP A 170 -17.01 -17.84 -7.90
C ASP A 170 -17.67 -16.47 -7.68
N GLU A 171 -18.66 -16.39 -6.79
CA GLU A 171 -19.33 -15.14 -6.41
C GLU A 171 -18.43 -14.18 -5.62
N GLU A 172 -17.64 -14.70 -4.69
CA GLU A 172 -16.71 -13.88 -3.91
C GLU A 172 -15.54 -13.38 -4.76
N ASP A 173 -15.05 -14.23 -5.67
CA ASP A 173 -14.00 -13.86 -6.62
C ASP A 173 -14.48 -12.76 -7.58
N SER A 174 -15.72 -12.86 -8.08
CA SER A 174 -16.34 -11.83 -8.92
C SER A 174 -16.48 -10.48 -8.19
N LYS A 175 -16.86 -10.50 -6.91
CA LYS A 175 -16.94 -9.29 -6.07
C LYS A 175 -15.56 -8.68 -5.83
N ARG A 176 -14.53 -9.50 -5.59
CA ARG A 176 -13.15 -9.04 -5.44
C ARG A 176 -12.61 -8.44 -6.73
N MET A 177 -12.88 -9.08 -7.87
CA MET A 177 -12.49 -8.58 -9.18
C MET A 177 -13.12 -7.21 -9.46
N THR A 178 -14.42 -7.07 -9.24
CA THR A 178 -15.13 -5.79 -9.42
C THR A 178 -14.54 -4.71 -8.51
N SER A 179 -14.40 -5.00 -7.21
CA SER A 179 -13.80 -4.03 -6.27
C SER A 179 -12.35 -3.68 -6.60
N PHE A 180 -11.60 -4.61 -7.20
CA PHE A 180 -10.23 -4.38 -7.65
C PHE A 180 -10.19 -3.47 -8.87
N PHE A 181 -11.10 -3.64 -9.84
CA PHE A 181 -11.22 -2.76 -11.00
C PHE A 181 -11.60 -1.35 -10.55
N ASP A 182 -12.65 -1.19 -9.75
CA ASP A 182 -13.12 0.13 -9.31
C ASP A 182 -12.03 0.96 -8.60
N LYS A 183 -11.14 0.29 -7.85
CA LYS A 183 -10.08 0.97 -7.09
C LYS A 183 -8.83 1.26 -7.90
N ASN A 184 -8.51 0.41 -8.86
CA ASN A 184 -7.21 0.41 -9.52
C ASN A 184 -7.27 0.69 -11.02
N GLU A 185 -8.47 0.91 -11.59
CA GLU A 185 -8.68 1.17 -13.02
C GLU A 185 -7.71 2.22 -13.58
N GLY A 186 -7.59 3.38 -12.92
CA GLY A 186 -6.68 4.44 -13.37
C GLY A 186 -5.21 3.99 -13.41
N LEU A 187 -4.77 3.22 -12.41
CA LEU A 187 -3.40 2.70 -12.35
C LEU A 187 -3.14 1.62 -13.41
N ILE A 188 -4.14 0.76 -13.68
CA ILE A 188 -4.02 -0.29 -14.71
C ILE A 188 -3.96 0.33 -16.11
N GLN A 189 -4.76 1.36 -16.37
CA GLN A 189 -4.71 2.11 -17.63
C GLN A 189 -3.39 2.85 -17.82
N GLU A 190 -2.82 3.42 -16.75
CA GLU A 190 -1.49 4.05 -16.79
C GLU A 190 -0.41 3.02 -17.09
N TYR A 191 -0.43 1.86 -16.43
CA TYR A 191 0.46 0.75 -16.72
C TYR A 191 0.36 0.27 -18.17
N GLY A 192 -0.86 0.13 -18.71
CA GLY A 192 -1.10 -0.29 -20.10
C GLY A 192 -0.52 0.66 -21.15
N LYS A 193 -0.27 1.93 -20.80
CA LYS A 193 0.35 2.94 -21.69
C LYS A 193 1.88 2.90 -21.68
N LEU A 194 2.50 2.28 -20.68
CA LEU A 194 3.95 2.17 -20.58
C LEU A 194 4.50 1.36 -21.77
N LYS A 195 5.66 1.76 -22.28
CA LYS A 195 6.28 1.10 -23.46
C LYS A 195 7.56 0.36 -23.11
N THR A 196 8.32 0.86 -22.13
CA THR A 196 9.63 0.29 -21.76
C THR A 196 9.53 -0.66 -20.58
N LEU A 197 10.42 -1.66 -20.53
CA LEU A 197 10.46 -2.60 -19.42
C LEU A 197 10.94 -1.94 -18.12
N GLU A 198 11.77 -0.91 -18.22
CA GLU A 198 12.26 -0.12 -17.09
C GLU A 198 11.12 0.64 -16.40
N GLU A 199 10.26 1.31 -17.19
CA GLU A 199 9.07 1.97 -16.67
C GLU A 199 8.10 0.96 -16.06
N SER A 200 7.85 -0.17 -16.75
CA SER A 200 7.00 -1.24 -16.23
C SER A 200 7.54 -1.82 -14.91
N GLU A 201 8.86 -2.01 -14.77
CA GLU A 201 9.46 -2.47 -13.51
C GLU A 201 9.26 -1.44 -12.39
N ALA A 202 9.57 -0.17 -12.64
CA ALA A 202 9.41 0.89 -11.65
C ALA A 202 7.97 1.00 -11.17
N PHE A 203 7.01 1.00 -12.11
CA PHE A 203 5.59 1.13 -11.82
C PHE A 203 5.05 -0.05 -11.00
N ILE A 204 5.42 -1.29 -11.34
CA ILE A 204 4.97 -2.48 -10.58
C ILE A 204 5.66 -2.56 -9.21
N LEU A 205 6.86 -2.01 -9.04
CA LEU A 205 7.49 -1.90 -7.73
C LEU A 205 6.83 -0.84 -6.84
N GLU A 206 6.36 0.26 -7.41
CA GLU A 206 5.57 1.29 -6.70
C GLU A 206 4.15 0.81 -6.37
N HIS A 207 3.58 -0.02 -7.25
CA HIS A 207 2.24 -0.59 -7.11
C HIS A 207 2.24 -2.13 -7.15
N PRO A 208 2.83 -2.83 -6.15
CA PRO A 208 2.98 -4.30 -6.21
C PRO A 208 1.68 -5.09 -6.24
N HIS A 209 0.57 -4.49 -5.79
CA HIS A 209 -0.76 -5.09 -5.81
C HIS A 209 -1.29 -5.30 -7.25
N LEU A 210 -0.73 -4.61 -8.25
CA LEU A 210 -1.06 -4.78 -9.65
C LEU A 210 -0.48 -6.06 -10.25
N ALA A 211 0.49 -6.72 -9.60
CA ALA A 211 0.95 -8.05 -9.97
C ALA A 211 -0.10 -9.12 -9.58
N SER A 212 -1.26 -9.10 -10.24
CA SER A 212 -2.41 -9.94 -9.97
C SER A 212 -3.06 -10.46 -11.26
N GLU A 213 -3.79 -11.57 -11.16
CA GLU A 213 -4.56 -12.12 -12.29
C GLU A 213 -5.67 -11.16 -12.75
N TYR A 214 -6.26 -10.40 -11.83
CA TYR A 214 -7.27 -9.40 -12.16
C TYR A 214 -6.72 -8.31 -13.09
N THR A 215 -5.50 -7.84 -12.86
CA THR A 215 -4.85 -6.86 -13.75
C THR A 215 -4.69 -7.42 -15.16
N ALA A 216 -4.27 -8.68 -15.31
CA ALA A 216 -4.16 -9.31 -16.63
C ALA A 216 -5.53 -9.47 -17.31
N ASN A 217 -6.58 -9.77 -16.55
CA ASN A 217 -7.95 -9.84 -17.07
C ASN A 217 -8.46 -8.48 -17.55
N TYR A 218 -8.23 -7.41 -16.78
CA TYR A 218 -8.60 -6.05 -17.17
C TYR A 218 -7.88 -5.63 -18.46
N LEU A 219 -6.55 -5.78 -18.51
CA LEU A 219 -5.76 -5.42 -19.70
C LEU A 219 -6.17 -6.23 -20.94
N THR A 220 -6.62 -7.48 -20.77
CA THR A 220 -7.16 -8.28 -21.87
C THR A 220 -8.45 -7.70 -22.45
N ILE A 221 -9.35 -7.23 -21.59
CA ILE A 221 -10.61 -6.59 -22.01
C ILE A 221 -10.31 -5.25 -22.66
N ASP A 222 -9.41 -4.47 -22.08
CA ASP A 222 -9.01 -3.16 -22.59
C ASP A 222 -8.35 -3.28 -23.97
N ALA A 223 -7.43 -4.23 -24.15
CA ALA A 223 -6.83 -4.52 -25.45
C ALA A 223 -7.86 -4.97 -26.49
N LEU A 224 -8.89 -5.73 -26.07
CA LEU A 224 -9.99 -6.12 -26.96
C LEU A 224 -10.83 -4.91 -27.38
N ASN A 225 -11.12 -3.98 -26.48
CA ASN A 225 -11.85 -2.75 -26.79
C ASN A 225 -11.05 -1.89 -27.78
N MET A 226 -9.74 -1.73 -27.57
CA MET A 226 -8.87 -1.03 -28.52
C MET A 226 -8.84 -1.70 -29.91
N ALA A 227 -8.88 -3.04 -29.97
CA ALA A 227 -9.00 -3.78 -31.22
C ALA A 227 -10.35 -3.54 -31.93
N ILE A 228 -11.45 -3.44 -31.17
CA ILE A 228 -12.78 -3.11 -31.72
C ILE A 228 -12.77 -1.69 -32.30
N ASP A 229 -12.11 -0.75 -31.64
CA ASP A 229 -12.00 0.65 -32.05
C ASP A 229 -10.98 0.90 -33.17
N HIS A 230 -10.34 -0.15 -33.73
CA HIS A 230 -9.26 -0.06 -34.74
C HIS A 230 -8.00 0.67 -34.27
N LYS A 231 -7.75 0.73 -32.95
CA LYS A 231 -6.56 1.35 -32.38
C LYS A 231 -5.43 0.34 -32.18
N GLU A 232 -4.81 -0.03 -33.30
CA GLU A 232 -3.85 -1.14 -33.37
C GLU A 232 -2.58 -0.92 -32.53
N GLU A 233 -2.02 0.30 -32.52
CA GLU A 233 -0.80 0.60 -31.75
C GLU A 233 -1.05 0.50 -30.24
N GLU A 234 -2.17 1.05 -29.77
CA GLU A 234 -2.58 1.00 -28.36
C GLU A 234 -2.87 -0.44 -27.93
N MET A 235 -3.61 -1.19 -28.75
CA MET A 235 -3.89 -2.61 -28.53
C MET A 235 -2.60 -3.42 -28.39
N SER A 236 -1.66 -3.26 -29.32
CA SER A 236 -0.37 -3.96 -29.29
C SER A 236 0.43 -3.61 -28.03
N ASN A 237 0.37 -2.35 -27.58
CA ASN A 237 1.04 -1.94 -26.36
C ASN A 237 0.44 -2.57 -25.10
N ILE A 238 -0.89 -2.50 -24.95
CA ILE A 238 -1.61 -3.09 -23.82
C ILE A 238 -1.43 -4.61 -23.82
N ALA A 239 -1.43 -5.24 -25.00
CA ALA A 239 -1.17 -6.67 -25.16
C ALA A 239 0.22 -7.06 -24.63
N ARG A 240 1.27 -6.32 -25.00
CA ARG A 240 2.63 -6.54 -24.45
C ARG A 240 2.65 -6.43 -22.92
N GLN A 241 2.05 -5.37 -22.36
CA GLN A 241 2.01 -5.15 -20.91
C GLN A 241 1.23 -6.24 -20.17
N CYS A 242 0.14 -6.73 -20.78
CA CYS A 242 -0.65 -7.85 -20.27
C CYS A 242 0.19 -9.14 -20.18
N ILE A 243 0.93 -9.48 -21.25
CA ILE A 243 1.79 -10.68 -21.27
C ILE A 243 2.93 -10.56 -20.26
N VAL A 244 3.51 -9.37 -20.04
CA VAL A 244 4.53 -9.13 -19.00
C VAL A 244 3.99 -9.50 -17.60
N ILE A 245 2.77 -9.07 -17.26
CA ILE A 245 2.13 -9.45 -15.98
C ILE A 245 1.87 -10.95 -15.92
N GLN A 246 1.38 -11.57 -17.00
CA GLN A 246 1.15 -13.01 -17.03
C GLN A 246 2.44 -13.82 -16.77
N TYR A 247 3.55 -13.41 -17.38
CA TYR A 247 4.86 -14.04 -17.18
C TYR A 247 5.38 -13.85 -15.75
N LEU A 248 5.18 -12.66 -15.16
CA LEU A 248 5.51 -12.40 -13.76
C LEU A 248 4.71 -13.34 -12.82
N LEU A 249 3.42 -13.49 -13.07
CA LEU A 249 2.55 -14.39 -12.30
C LEU A 249 2.97 -15.85 -12.47
N GLU A 250 3.34 -16.28 -13.67
CA GLU A 250 3.81 -17.63 -13.95
C GLU A 250 5.14 -17.92 -13.24
N LEU A 251 6.10 -16.99 -13.28
CA LEU A 251 7.35 -17.12 -12.53
C LEU A 251 7.09 -17.24 -11.02
N ALA A 252 6.19 -16.41 -10.49
CA ALA A 252 5.83 -16.45 -9.07
C ALA A 252 5.18 -17.80 -8.68
N LYS A 253 4.30 -18.34 -9.53
CA LYS A 253 3.73 -19.69 -9.36
C LYS A 253 4.82 -20.76 -9.38
N ASN A 254 5.74 -20.72 -10.33
CA ASN A 254 6.84 -21.68 -10.44
C ASN A 254 7.80 -21.64 -9.25
N MET A 255 7.97 -20.47 -8.62
CA MET A 255 8.80 -20.29 -7.42
C MET A 255 8.02 -20.50 -6.11
N ASN A 256 6.73 -20.86 -6.16
CA ASN A 256 5.83 -20.90 -5.00
C ASN A 256 5.91 -19.61 -4.14
N ALA A 257 6.06 -18.48 -4.81
CA ALA A 257 6.24 -17.17 -4.20
C ALA A 257 5.03 -16.27 -4.48
N ILE A 258 4.88 -15.23 -3.66
CA ILE A 258 3.81 -14.24 -3.86
C ILE A 258 4.25 -13.27 -4.98
N PRO A 259 3.46 -13.08 -6.05
CA PRO A 259 3.85 -12.21 -7.17
C PRO A 259 4.07 -10.75 -6.76
N THR A 260 3.37 -10.29 -5.72
CA THR A 260 3.47 -8.93 -5.17
C THR A 260 4.75 -8.68 -4.36
N ASN A 261 5.62 -9.69 -4.19
CA ASN A 261 6.88 -9.52 -3.48
C ASN A 261 7.91 -8.79 -4.36
N ALA A 262 8.40 -7.65 -3.88
CA ALA A 262 9.40 -6.83 -4.58
C ALA A 262 10.66 -7.61 -5.00
N SER A 263 11.07 -8.63 -4.23
CA SER A 263 12.23 -9.47 -4.58
C SER A 263 11.95 -10.34 -5.81
N ILE A 264 10.72 -10.84 -5.95
CA ILE A 264 10.28 -11.64 -7.10
C ILE A 264 10.11 -10.75 -8.32
N ILE A 265 9.51 -9.57 -8.16
CA ILE A 265 9.37 -8.58 -9.24
C ILE A 265 10.75 -8.20 -9.79
N LYS A 266 11.70 -7.81 -8.93
CA LYS A 266 13.07 -7.49 -9.35
C LYS A 266 13.77 -8.69 -10.00
N ALA A 267 13.58 -9.89 -9.46
CA ALA A 267 14.18 -11.10 -10.03
C ALA A 267 13.60 -11.43 -11.41
N PHE A 268 12.30 -11.21 -11.62
CA PHE A 268 11.64 -11.36 -12.91
C PHE A 268 12.25 -10.42 -13.95
N PHE A 269 12.24 -9.10 -13.72
CA PHE A 269 12.76 -8.13 -14.68
C PHE A 269 14.26 -8.28 -14.91
N LYS A 270 15.04 -8.64 -13.87
CA LYS A 270 16.46 -8.97 -14.02
C LYS A 270 16.68 -10.17 -14.95
N LYS A 271 15.90 -11.25 -14.79
CA LYS A 271 15.98 -12.43 -15.66
C LYS A 271 15.50 -12.12 -17.07
N PHE A 272 14.44 -11.31 -17.20
CA PHE A 272 13.88 -10.91 -18.48
C PHE A 272 14.90 -10.13 -19.33
N ARG A 273 15.63 -9.18 -18.72
CA ARG A 273 16.72 -8.44 -19.40
C ARG A 273 17.91 -9.31 -19.79
N ALA A 274 18.22 -10.31 -18.98
CA ALA A 274 19.34 -11.22 -19.20
C ALA A 274 18.94 -12.48 -20.00
N ALA A 275 17.73 -12.51 -20.56
CA ALA A 275 17.20 -13.69 -21.23
C ALA A 275 17.89 -13.95 -22.56
N ASP A 276 18.08 -15.23 -22.88
CA ASP A 276 18.63 -15.64 -24.17
C ASP A 276 17.69 -15.24 -25.33
N PRO A 277 18.22 -14.99 -26.54
CA PRO A 277 17.41 -14.63 -27.70
C PRO A 277 16.30 -15.63 -28.02
N GLN A 278 16.50 -16.92 -27.71
CA GLN A 278 15.47 -17.95 -27.89
C GLN A 278 14.27 -17.76 -26.95
N TYR A 279 14.51 -17.33 -25.70
CA TYR A 279 13.44 -17.04 -24.74
C TYR A 279 12.69 -15.76 -25.14
N LEU A 280 13.40 -14.73 -25.58
CA LEU A 280 12.79 -13.50 -26.12
C LEU A 280 11.91 -13.79 -27.33
N LYS A 281 12.32 -14.73 -28.20
CA LYS A 281 11.50 -15.17 -29.33
C LYS A 281 10.18 -15.80 -28.89
N LEU A 282 10.22 -16.68 -27.88
CA LEU A 282 9.00 -17.29 -27.33
C LEU A 282 8.04 -16.21 -26.80
N TYR A 283 8.57 -15.22 -26.07
CA TYR A 283 7.79 -14.08 -25.61
C TYR A 283 7.17 -13.30 -26.77
N THR A 284 7.93 -12.97 -27.82
CA THR A 284 7.40 -12.23 -28.97
C THR A 284 6.35 -13.02 -29.75
N ASP A 285 6.55 -14.33 -29.91
CA ASP A 285 5.61 -15.22 -30.60
C ASP A 285 4.29 -15.33 -29.81
N GLU A 286 4.36 -15.35 -28.47
CA GLU A 286 3.18 -15.36 -27.61
C GLU A 286 2.41 -14.04 -27.62
N VAL A 287 3.12 -12.91 -27.61
CA VAL A 287 2.50 -11.57 -27.80
C VAL A 287 1.78 -11.52 -29.15
N ALA A 288 2.45 -11.92 -30.24
CA ALA A 288 1.84 -11.92 -31.58
C ALA A 288 0.61 -12.84 -31.66
N ALA A 289 0.70 -14.04 -31.08
CA ALA A 289 -0.42 -14.96 -31.02
C ALA A 289 -1.58 -14.41 -30.16
N PHE A 290 -1.30 -13.62 -29.12
CA PHE A 290 -2.31 -12.96 -28.32
C PHE A 290 -3.00 -11.83 -29.08
N GLU A 291 -2.23 -10.97 -29.76
CA GLU A 291 -2.77 -9.92 -30.64
C GLU A 291 -3.67 -10.52 -31.73
N ASP A 292 -3.27 -11.62 -32.37
CA ASP A 292 -4.09 -12.30 -33.38
C ASP A 292 -5.41 -12.83 -32.83
N ARG A 293 -5.42 -13.31 -31.58
CA ARG A 293 -6.66 -13.70 -30.89
C ARG A 293 -7.55 -12.49 -30.63
N LEU A 294 -6.98 -11.35 -30.25
CA LEU A 294 -7.71 -10.10 -30.02
C LEU A 294 -8.32 -9.59 -31.33
N ARG A 295 -7.56 -9.54 -32.42
CA ARG A 295 -8.03 -9.14 -33.75
C ARG A 295 -9.21 -10.00 -34.22
N ARG A 296 -9.11 -11.32 -34.07
CA ARG A 296 -10.18 -12.25 -34.46
C ARG A 296 -11.45 -12.02 -33.64
N ARG A 297 -11.33 -11.94 -32.30
CA ARG A 297 -12.49 -11.70 -31.42
C ARG A 297 -13.11 -10.33 -31.64
N ALA A 298 -12.30 -9.31 -31.92
CA ALA A 298 -12.78 -7.97 -32.23
C ALA A 298 -13.60 -7.99 -33.53
N LYS A 299 -13.11 -8.66 -34.57
CA LYS A 299 -13.86 -8.87 -35.80
C LYS A 299 -15.18 -9.60 -35.55
N GLU A 300 -15.15 -10.73 -34.85
CA GLU A 300 -16.35 -11.50 -34.50
C GLU A 300 -17.39 -10.66 -33.75
N LYS A 301 -16.97 -9.85 -32.77
CA LYS A 301 -17.86 -8.95 -32.03
C LYS A 301 -18.48 -7.87 -32.91
N ARG A 302 -17.73 -7.34 -33.88
CA ARG A 302 -18.21 -6.31 -34.80
C ARG A 302 -19.19 -6.88 -35.82
N ASP A 303 -18.85 -8.05 -36.38
CA ASP A 303 -19.72 -8.77 -37.30
C ASP A 303 -21.04 -9.15 -36.59
N ALA A 304 -20.98 -9.54 -35.32
CA ALA A 304 -22.17 -9.80 -34.51
C ALA A 304 -23.02 -8.54 -34.25
N ALA A 305 -22.38 -7.41 -33.90
CA ALA A 305 -23.09 -6.14 -33.69
C ALA A 305 -23.73 -5.61 -34.99
N LEU A 306 -23.07 -5.80 -36.14
CA LEU A 306 -23.61 -5.45 -37.44
C LEU A 306 -24.81 -6.34 -37.80
N ALA A 307 -24.71 -7.65 -37.56
CA ALA A 307 -25.81 -8.59 -37.79
C ALA A 307 -27.03 -8.31 -36.90
N GLU A 308 -26.82 -7.92 -35.64
CA GLU A 308 -27.90 -7.50 -34.73
C GLU A 308 -28.59 -6.23 -35.24
N TYR A 309 -27.81 -5.22 -35.66
CA TYR A 309 -28.36 -4.00 -36.27
C TYR A 309 -29.13 -4.29 -37.57
N GLU A 310 -28.60 -5.14 -38.44
CA GLU A 310 -29.29 -5.57 -39.68
C GLU A 310 -30.58 -6.34 -39.38
N ALA A 311 -30.61 -7.15 -38.32
CA ALA A 311 -31.82 -7.85 -37.87
C ALA A 311 -32.86 -6.89 -37.31
N GLU A 312 -32.47 -5.92 -36.48
CA GLU A 312 -33.39 -4.88 -35.98
C GLU A 312 -33.96 -4.02 -37.12
N GLU A 313 -33.13 -3.63 -38.10
CA GLU A 313 -33.61 -2.91 -39.28
C GLU A 313 -34.53 -3.77 -40.14
N LYS A 314 -34.24 -5.08 -40.27
CA LYS A 314 -35.13 -6.04 -40.93
C LYS A 314 -36.48 -6.13 -40.23
N GLU A 315 -36.51 -6.20 -38.90
CA GLU A 315 -37.74 -6.21 -38.11
C GLU A 315 -38.55 -4.92 -38.29
N LYS A 316 -37.88 -3.75 -38.31
CA LYS A 316 -38.54 -2.47 -38.60
C LYS A 316 -39.14 -2.44 -40.01
N ARG A 317 -38.43 -2.94 -41.03
CA ARG A 317 -38.96 -3.05 -42.40
C ARG A 317 -40.17 -3.96 -42.49
N ILE A 318 -40.13 -5.11 -41.82
CA ILE A 318 -41.25 -6.04 -41.73
C ILE A 318 -42.44 -5.40 -41.03
N ALA A 319 -42.22 -4.68 -39.93
CA ALA A 319 -43.28 -4.00 -39.18
C ALA A 319 -43.92 -2.85 -39.95
N ALA A 320 -43.18 -2.20 -40.86
CA ALA A 320 -43.71 -1.15 -41.74
C ALA A 320 -44.46 -1.71 -42.96
N ALA A 321 -44.32 -3.00 -43.27
CA ALA A 321 -44.97 -3.63 -44.40
C ALA A 321 -46.44 -4.01 -44.07
N PRO A 322 -47.40 -3.75 -44.98
CA PRO A 322 -48.83 -3.91 -44.72
C PRO A 322 -49.28 -5.35 -44.40
N GLY A 323 -48.53 -6.35 -44.86
CA GLY A 323 -48.78 -7.78 -44.65
C GLY A 323 -47.64 -8.51 -43.92
N GLY A 324 -46.70 -7.79 -43.29
CA GLY A 324 -45.65 -8.38 -42.45
C GLY A 324 -44.61 -9.21 -43.22
N LEU A 325 -44.42 -8.95 -44.52
CA LEU A 325 -43.34 -9.52 -45.31
C LEU A 325 -42.27 -8.46 -45.60
N ASP A 326 -40.99 -8.81 -45.47
CA ASP A 326 -39.90 -7.87 -45.79
C ASP A 326 -39.88 -7.56 -47.30
N PRO A 327 -40.03 -6.29 -47.72
CA PRO A 327 -39.98 -5.89 -49.13
C PRO A 327 -38.72 -6.38 -49.85
N GLN A 328 -37.58 -6.38 -49.15
CA GLN A 328 -36.30 -6.75 -49.75
C GLN A 328 -36.20 -8.27 -50.00
N GLU A 329 -36.66 -9.09 -49.05
CA GLU A 329 -36.68 -10.55 -49.18
C GLU A 329 -37.68 -11.00 -50.26
N VAL A 330 -38.84 -10.35 -50.33
CA VAL A 330 -39.82 -10.63 -51.38
C VAL A 330 -39.23 -10.33 -52.74
N TYR A 331 -38.65 -9.14 -52.95
CA TYR A 331 -38.03 -8.73 -54.20
C TYR A 331 -36.89 -9.67 -54.65
N GLU A 332 -35.99 -10.07 -53.74
CA GLU A 332 -34.91 -11.01 -54.04
C GLU A 332 -35.40 -12.42 -54.42
N SER A 333 -36.57 -12.82 -53.92
CA SER A 333 -37.21 -14.10 -54.22
C SER A 333 -38.10 -14.08 -55.47
N LEU A 334 -38.28 -12.93 -56.14
CA LEU A 334 -39.10 -12.82 -57.35
C LEU A 334 -38.42 -13.49 -58.55
N PRO A 335 -39.19 -14.14 -59.44
CA PRO A 335 -38.68 -14.61 -60.73
C PRO A 335 -38.01 -13.49 -61.53
N GLU A 336 -36.97 -13.81 -62.29
CA GLU A 336 -36.18 -12.82 -63.05
C GLU A 336 -37.04 -11.94 -63.98
N GLU A 337 -38.04 -12.53 -64.63
CA GLU A 337 -38.97 -11.80 -65.52
C GLU A 337 -39.81 -10.77 -64.76
N MET A 338 -40.30 -11.13 -63.57
CA MET A 338 -41.09 -10.25 -62.71
C MET A 338 -40.22 -9.17 -62.07
N ARG A 339 -38.98 -9.52 -61.67
CA ARG A 339 -38.00 -8.58 -61.13
C ARG A 339 -37.61 -7.52 -62.17
N ALA A 340 -37.38 -7.93 -63.42
CA ALA A 340 -37.09 -7.00 -64.52
C ALA A 340 -38.27 -6.05 -64.82
N ALA A 341 -39.51 -6.50 -64.63
CA ALA A 341 -40.69 -5.63 -64.71
C ALA A 341 -40.71 -4.59 -63.58
N PHE A 342 -40.38 -4.96 -62.34
CA PHE A 342 -40.24 -4.01 -61.22
C PHE A 342 -39.05 -3.04 -61.41
N ASP A 343 -37.91 -3.52 -61.93
CA ASP A 343 -36.71 -2.70 -62.20
C ASP A 343 -36.95 -1.65 -63.28
N SER A 344 -37.74 -2.00 -64.29
CA SER A 344 -38.11 -1.07 -65.36
C SER A 344 -39.32 -0.20 -65.04
N GLN A 345 -39.94 -0.37 -63.86
CA GLN A 345 -41.13 0.36 -63.40
C GLN A 345 -42.27 0.39 -64.43
N ASP A 346 -42.34 -0.62 -65.30
CA ASP A 346 -43.27 -0.67 -66.43
C ASP A 346 -44.40 -1.67 -66.15
N VAL A 347 -45.59 -1.13 -65.89
CA VAL A 347 -46.81 -1.91 -65.62
C VAL A 347 -47.19 -2.80 -66.81
N SER A 348 -46.82 -2.40 -68.03
CA SER A 348 -47.11 -3.15 -69.26
C SER A 348 -46.31 -4.46 -69.30
N LYS A 349 -45.05 -4.42 -68.89
CA LYS A 349 -44.21 -5.62 -68.80
C LYS A 349 -44.67 -6.56 -67.69
N LEU A 350 -45.18 -6.03 -66.58
CA LEU A 350 -45.76 -6.85 -65.53
C LEU A 350 -47.02 -7.59 -66.02
N GLN A 351 -47.82 -6.96 -66.89
CA GLN A 351 -48.97 -7.60 -67.54
C GLN A 351 -48.55 -8.66 -68.57
N GLU A 352 -47.46 -8.44 -69.32
CA GLU A 352 -46.89 -9.45 -70.21
C GLU A 352 -46.43 -10.70 -69.44
N VAL A 353 -45.74 -10.50 -68.31
CA VAL A 353 -45.33 -11.58 -67.40
C VAL A 353 -46.54 -12.32 -66.81
N ALA A 354 -47.64 -11.61 -66.53
CA ALA A 354 -48.89 -12.21 -66.07
C ALA A 354 -49.57 -13.11 -67.13
N MET A 355 -49.31 -12.87 -68.42
CA MET A 355 -49.85 -13.67 -69.53
C MET A 355 -48.92 -14.81 -69.97
N SER A 356 -47.61 -14.65 -69.79
CA SER A 356 -46.61 -15.67 -70.16
C SER A 356 -46.41 -16.74 -69.08
N MET A 357 -46.51 -16.36 -67.81
CA MET A 357 -46.25 -17.23 -66.66
C MET A 357 -47.50 -18.02 -66.24
N ASP A 358 -47.27 -19.15 -65.56
CA ASP A 358 -48.35 -19.89 -64.93
C ASP A 358 -49.11 -19.03 -63.90
N ARG A 359 -50.44 -19.11 -63.96
CA ARG A 359 -51.34 -18.19 -63.24
C ARG A 359 -51.24 -18.35 -61.72
N GLU A 360 -51.02 -19.57 -61.24
CA GLU A 360 -50.87 -19.85 -59.81
C GLU A 360 -49.55 -19.31 -59.26
N VAL A 361 -48.46 -19.47 -60.02
CA VAL A 361 -47.13 -18.94 -59.69
C VAL A 361 -47.12 -17.41 -59.68
N PHE A 362 -47.71 -16.78 -60.71
CA PHE A 362 -47.80 -15.32 -60.78
C PHE A 362 -48.61 -14.76 -59.61
N SER A 363 -49.78 -15.34 -59.31
CA SER A 363 -50.64 -14.88 -58.22
C SER A 363 -49.98 -15.01 -56.85
N TYR A 364 -49.22 -16.09 -56.63
CA TYR A 364 -48.45 -16.30 -55.40
C TYR A 364 -47.39 -15.20 -55.17
N HIS A 365 -46.58 -14.88 -56.19
CA HIS A 365 -45.55 -13.84 -56.08
C HIS A 365 -46.15 -12.43 -56.07
N PHE A 366 -47.21 -12.19 -56.83
CA PHE A 366 -47.88 -10.88 -56.89
C PHE A 366 -48.58 -10.52 -55.58
N GLN A 367 -49.24 -11.49 -54.91
CA GLN A 367 -49.82 -11.27 -53.58
C GLN A 367 -48.75 -10.92 -52.55
N ARG A 368 -47.59 -11.59 -52.60
CA ARG A 368 -46.45 -11.27 -51.73
C ARG A 368 -45.87 -9.87 -51.98
N CYS A 369 -45.94 -9.37 -53.23
CA CYS A 369 -45.57 -7.99 -53.55
C CYS A 369 -46.53 -6.98 -52.90
N ILE A 370 -47.82 -7.31 -52.82
CA ILE A 370 -48.83 -6.49 -52.13
C ILE A 370 -48.60 -6.52 -50.61
N ASP A 371 -48.44 -7.72 -50.05
CA ASP A 371 -48.29 -7.94 -48.62
C ASP A 371 -46.96 -7.37 -48.07
N SER A 372 -45.92 -7.26 -48.92
CA SER A 372 -44.68 -6.58 -48.55
C SER A 372 -44.69 -5.07 -48.83
N GLY A 373 -45.77 -4.53 -49.41
CA GLY A 373 -45.86 -3.11 -49.78
C GLY A 373 -45.02 -2.73 -51.01
N LEU A 374 -44.45 -3.71 -51.72
CA LEU A 374 -43.71 -3.53 -52.98
C LEU A 374 -44.63 -3.08 -54.13
N TRP A 375 -45.93 -3.41 -54.04
CA TRP A 375 -46.98 -2.97 -54.95
C TRP A 375 -48.22 -2.53 -54.16
N VAL A 376 -48.70 -1.31 -54.39
CA VAL A 376 -49.94 -0.80 -53.77
C VAL A 376 -51.09 -0.91 -54.79
N PRO A 377 -52.09 -1.77 -54.56
CA PRO A 377 -53.26 -1.85 -55.43
C PRO A 377 -54.02 -0.52 -55.43
N ASN A 378 -54.18 0.11 -56.60
CA ASN A 378 -54.86 1.39 -56.82
C ASN A 378 -54.19 2.66 -56.23
N ALA A 379 -52.92 2.92 -56.57
CA ALA A 379 -52.32 4.26 -56.39
C ALA A 379 -53.14 5.40 -57.06
N SER A 380 -53.97 5.10 -58.06
CA SER A 380 -54.75 6.10 -58.80
C SER A 380 -56.04 6.59 -58.10
N SER A 381 -56.37 6.14 -56.89
CA SER A 381 -57.56 6.64 -56.15
C SER A 381 -57.25 7.36 -54.84
N GLU A 382 -56.06 7.20 -54.26
CA GLU A 382 -55.71 7.81 -52.96
C GLU A 382 -54.84 9.08 -53.09
N GLU A 383 -54.20 9.32 -54.24
CA GLU A 383 -53.52 10.60 -54.53
C GLU A 383 -54.50 11.79 -54.63
N ALA A 384 -55.82 11.55 -54.67
CA ALA A 384 -56.85 12.58 -54.71
C ALA A 384 -57.31 13.06 -53.31
N GLU A 385 -57.07 12.31 -52.23
CA GLU A 385 -57.61 12.66 -50.89
C GLU A 385 -56.56 13.23 -49.92
N GLN A 386 -55.26 13.10 -50.20
CA GLN A 386 -54.21 13.71 -49.35
C GLN A 386 -53.77 15.11 -49.79
N GLN A 387 -54.34 15.66 -50.88
CA GLN A 387 -54.17 17.07 -51.27
C GLN A 387 -55.24 18.04 -50.73
N GLU A 388 -56.32 17.58 -50.09
CA GLU A 388 -57.40 18.46 -49.59
C GLU A 388 -57.39 18.75 -48.07
N HIS A 389 -56.44 18.21 -47.29
CA HIS A 389 -56.35 18.49 -45.84
C HIS A 389 -55.05 19.18 -45.38
N GLY A 390 -54.41 19.92 -46.28
CA GLY A 390 -53.15 20.65 -46.04
C GLY A 390 -53.16 22.17 -46.29
N GLU A 391 -54.32 22.80 -46.50
CA GLU A 391 -54.46 24.26 -46.59
C GLU A 391 -55.56 24.77 -45.65
N GLU A 392 -55.27 24.85 -44.35
CA GLU A 392 -55.86 25.85 -43.44
C GLU A 392 -55.11 25.81 -42.10
N GLY A 393 -54.18 26.76 -41.88
CA GLY A 393 -53.53 26.90 -40.57
C GLY A 393 -52.14 27.53 -40.53
N ALA A 394 -51.85 28.57 -41.31
CA ALA A 394 -50.63 29.35 -41.16
C ALA A 394 -50.89 30.87 -41.19
N THR A 395 -51.52 31.40 -40.14
CA THR A 395 -51.37 32.81 -39.74
C THR A 395 -51.46 32.94 -38.23
N ALA A 396 -50.30 33.07 -37.56
CA ALA A 396 -50.11 33.90 -36.38
C ALA A 396 -48.63 33.89 -35.96
N GLU A 397 -47.89 34.92 -36.36
CA GLU A 397 -46.78 35.41 -35.54
C GLU A 397 -47.33 35.81 -34.16
N PRO A 398 -46.47 35.84 -33.13
CA PRO A 398 -46.13 37.17 -32.65
C PRO A 398 -44.64 37.39 -32.42
N GLN A 399 -44.24 38.60 -32.78
CA GLN A 399 -43.05 39.30 -32.34
C GLN A 399 -42.99 39.38 -30.80
N SER A 400 -41.82 39.07 -30.23
CA SER A 400 -40.99 39.90 -29.33
C SER A 400 -40.03 39.02 -28.54
#